data_AF-E9CLN7-F1
#
_entry.id   AF-E9CLN7-F1
#
_cell.length_a   1.000
_cell.length_b   1.000
_cell.length_c   1.000
_cell.angle_alpha   90.00
_cell.angle_beta   90.00
_cell.angle_gamma   90.00
#
_symmetry.space_group_name_H-M   'P 1'
#
loop_
_entity.id
_entity.type
_entity.pdbx_description
1 polymer ?
#
loop_
_entity_poly.entity_id
_entity_poly.type
_entity_poly.pdbx_seq_one_letter_code
_entity_poly.pdbx_strand_id
1 'polypeptide(L)' 'MERFFRSLKSEWVPTTGYGSLAEAQSSIIRYITGYYSVLRPHGYIGGLTPNESERLFYAQSGRVAKIS' A
#
# COMPACT_ATOMS: atom_id res chain seq x y z
N MET A 1 14.04 3.92 -1.79
CA MET A 1 12.94 3.43 -2.65
C MET A 1 12.21 2.31 -1.94
N GLU A 2 10.90 2.42 -1.89
CA GLU A 2 10.04 1.44 -1.25
C GLU A 2 9.88 0.19 -2.13
N ARG A 3 9.74 -0.99 -1.52
CA ARG A 3 9.79 -2.28 -2.23
C ARG A 3 8.59 -3.15 -1.83
N PHE A 4 7.46 -2.91 -2.48
CA PHE A 4 6.19 -3.63 -2.25
C PHE A 4 6.40 -5.15 -2.09
N PHE A 5 6.94 -5.81 -3.12
CA PHE A 5 7.09 -7.28 -3.13
C PHE A 5 8.10 -7.81 -2.12
N ARG A 6 9.16 -7.05 -1.82
CA ARG A 6 10.13 -7.46 -0.81
C ARG A 6 9.44 -7.54 0.54
N SER A 7 8.75 -6.47 0.90
CA SER A 7 8.11 -6.32 2.20
C SER A 7 6.92 -7.26 2.37
N LEU A 8 6.12 -7.45 1.31
CA LEU A 8 5.07 -8.46 1.28
C LEU A 8 5.63 -9.86 1.62
N LYS A 9 6.72 -10.25 0.95
CA LYS A 9 7.34 -11.57 1.16
C LYS A 9 7.98 -11.73 2.53
N SER A 10 8.57 -10.68 3.10
CA SER A 10 9.30 -10.77 4.37
C SER A 10 8.43 -10.55 5.61
N GLU A 11 7.36 -9.76 5.50
CA GLU A 11 6.57 -9.33 6.66
C GLU A 11 5.20 -10.02 6.73
N TRP A 12 4.66 -10.50 5.60
CA TRP A 12 3.27 -10.97 5.54
C TRP A 12 3.12 -12.41 5.06
N VAL A 13 3.93 -12.83 4.09
CA VAL A 13 3.89 -14.22 3.59
C VAL A 13 4.51 -15.16 4.64
N PRO A 14 3.78 -16.21 5.09
CA PRO A 14 4.35 -17.20 5.99
C PRO A 14 5.52 -17.94 5.33
N THR A 15 6.56 -18.24 6.10
CA THR A 15 7.73 -19.00 5.60
C THR A 15 7.37 -20.42 5.18
N THR A 16 6.33 -21.00 5.77
CA THR A 16 5.77 -22.31 5.41
C THR A 16 4.88 -22.26 4.17
N GLY A 17 4.59 -21.06 3.64
CA GLY A 17 3.58 -20.86 2.62
C GLY A 17 2.15 -20.89 3.16
N TYR A 18 1.19 -20.76 2.25
CA TYR A 18 -0.24 -20.86 2.53
C TYR A 18 -0.75 -22.29 2.30
N GLY A 19 -1.76 -22.71 3.07
CA GLY A 19 -2.37 -24.04 2.95
C GLY A 19 -3.31 -24.18 1.75
N SER A 20 -3.76 -23.06 1.17
CA SER A 20 -4.57 -23.06 -0.06
C SER A 20 -4.42 -21.77 -0.86
N LEU A 21 -4.83 -21.82 -2.13
CA LEU A 21 -4.90 -20.63 -2.98
C LEU A 21 -5.90 -19.60 -2.43
N ALA A 22 -7.04 -20.06 -1.89
CA ALA A 22 -8.06 -19.18 -1.33
C ALA A 22 -7.54 -18.43 -0.09
N GLU A 23 -6.80 -19.11 0.78
CA GLU A 23 -6.13 -18.50 1.93
C GLU A 23 -5.09 -17.46 1.46
N ALA A 24 -4.24 -17.83 0.49
CA ALA A 24 -3.26 -16.93 -0.08
C ALA A 24 -3.94 -15.67 -0.64
N GLN A 25 -4.99 -15.82 -1.45
CA GLN A 25 -5.74 -14.70 -2.01
C GLN A 25 -6.30 -13.79 -0.92
N SER A 26 -6.97 -14.35 0.09
CA SER A 26 -7.53 -13.56 1.20
C SER A 26 -6.45 -12.80 1.97
N SER A 27 -5.33 -13.47 2.28
CA SER A 27 -4.21 -12.87 2.99
C SER A 27 -3.56 -11.73 2.21
N ILE A 28 -3.30 -11.93 0.92
CA ILE A 28 -2.68 -10.91 0.06
C ILE A 28 -3.62 -9.72 -0.14
N ILE A 29 -4.92 -9.94 -0.32
CA ILE A 29 -5.91 -8.86 -0.41
C ILE A 29 -5.89 -8.02 0.87
N ARG A 30 -5.93 -8.67 2.05
CA ARG A 30 -5.87 -7.98 3.35
C ARG A 30 -4.58 -7.20 3.54
N TYR A 31 -3.45 -7.72 3.07
CA TYR A 31 -2.19 -6.99 3.09
C TYR A 31 -2.29 -5.71 2.25
N ILE A 32 -2.77 -5.81 1.01
CA ILE A 32 -2.84 -4.67 0.08
C ILE A 32 -3.82 -3.62 0.59
N THR A 33 -5.09 -4.00 0.77
CA THR A 33 -6.18 -3.04 1.06
C THR A 33 -6.18 -2.56 2.50
N GLY A 34 -5.60 -3.33 3.42
CA GLY A 34 -5.45 -2.98 4.82
C GLY A 34 -4.06 -2.41 5.08
N TYR A 35 -3.14 -3.28 5.51
CA TYR A 35 -1.86 -2.87 6.09
C TYR A 35 -1.04 -1.96 5.16
N TYR A 36 -0.85 -2.35 3.91
CA TYR A 36 -0.03 -1.62 2.95
C TYR A 36 -0.62 -0.26 2.61
N SER A 37 -1.87 -0.21 2.15
CA SER A 37 -2.50 1.04 1.69
C SER A 37 -2.87 2.00 2.81
N VAL A 38 -3.19 1.50 4.01
CA VAL A 38 -3.76 2.32 5.10
C VAL A 38 -2.76 2.61 6.21
N LEU A 39 -1.81 1.72 6.50
CA LEU A 39 -0.99 1.81 7.71
C LEU A 39 0.50 1.94 7.44
N ARG A 40 0.99 1.47 6.30
CA ARG A 40 2.42 1.43 6.02
C ARG A 40 2.96 2.84 5.77
N PRO A 41 3.93 3.33 6.55
CA PRO A 41 4.55 4.63 6.29
C PRO A 41 5.65 4.50 5.23
N HIS A 42 5.63 5.37 4.22
CA HIS A 42 6.59 5.34 3.11
C HIS A 42 7.60 6.48 3.27
N GLY A 43 8.82 6.16 3.72
CA GLY A 43 9.86 7.18 3.95
C GLY A 43 10.24 8.02 2.71
N TYR A 44 10.04 7.50 1.49
CA TYR A 44 10.24 8.27 0.26
C TYR A 44 9.16 9.36 0.06
N ILE A 45 7.96 9.15 0.60
CA ILE A 45 6.81 10.06 0.49
C ILE A 45 6.61 10.79 1.82
N GLY A 46 7.71 11.13 2.51
CA GLY A 46 7.64 11.86 3.78
C GLY A 46 6.99 11.11 4.93
N GLY A 47 6.92 9.78 4.87
CA GLY A 47 6.27 8.94 5.89
C GLY A 47 4.77 8.76 5.70
N LEU A 48 4.19 9.31 4.63
CA LEU A 48 2.78 9.11 4.31
C LEU A 48 2.48 7.68 3.87
N THR A 49 1.24 7.27 4.09
CA THR A 49 0.67 6.04 3.53
C THR A 49 0.33 6.23 2.05
N PRO A 50 0.17 5.14 1.27
CA PRO A 50 -0.21 5.24 -0.13
C PRO A 50 -1.54 5.99 -0.32
N ASN A 51 -2.54 5.72 0.52
CA ASN A 51 -3.84 6.39 0.44
C ASN A 51 -3.74 7.88 0.77
N GLU A 52 -2.89 8.28 1.73
CA GLU A 52 -2.65 9.70 2.02
C GLU A 52 -1.94 10.39 0.85
N SER A 53 -0.95 9.74 0.26
CA SER A 53 -0.26 10.25 -0.93
C SER A 53 -1.23 10.47 -2.09
N GLU A 54 -2.10 9.50 -2.37
CA GLU A 54 -3.11 9.58 -3.42
C GLU A 54 -4.11 10.71 -3.14
N ARG A 55 -4.59 10.82 -1.90
CA ARG A 55 -5.50 11.90 -1.48
C ARG A 55 -4.88 13.28 -1.67
N LEU A 56 -3.62 13.45 -1.30
CA LEU A 56 -2.90 14.72 -1.49
C LEU A 56 -2.69 15.06 -2.96
N PHE A 57 -2.38 14.04 -3.78
CA PHE A 57 -2.27 14.20 -5.22
C PHE A 57 -3.57 14.76 -5.81
N TYR A 58 -4.71 14.13 -5.54
CA TYR A 58 -6.01 14.61 -6.04
C TYR A 58 -6.39 16.00 -5.52
N ALA A 59 -6.12 16.28 -4.24
CA ALA A 59 -6.37 17.60 -3.66
C ALA A 59 -5.54 18.70 -4.36
N GLN A 60 -4.31 18.40 -4.76
CA GLN A 60 -3.47 19.34 -5.52
C GLN A 60 -3.90 19.45 -6.98
N SER A 61 -4.20 18.33 -7.66
CA SER A 61 -4.67 18.33 -9.05
C SER A 61 -5.95 19.16 -9.23
N GLY A 62 -6.91 19.01 -8.30
CA GLY A 62 -8.14 19.81 -8.29
C GLY A 62 -7.92 21.29 -7.99
N ARG A 63 -6.79 21.66 -7.36
CA ARG A 63 -6.40 23.05 -7.13
C ARG A 63 -5.82 23.67 -8.39
N VAL A 64 -4.98 22.93 -9.11
CA VAL A 64 -4.39 23.37 -10.40
C VAL A 64 -5.47 23.54 -11.47
N ALA A 65 -6.43 22.62 -11.55
CA ALA A 65 -7.54 22.68 -12.51
C ALA A 65 -8.55 23.83 -12.27
N LYS A 66 -8.51 24.49 -11.10
CA LYS A 66 -9.38 25.63 -10.75
C LYS A 66 -8.71 27.00 -10.93
N ILE A 67 -7.44 27.02 -11.35
CA ILE A 67 -6.68 28.26 -11.61
C ILE A 67 -6.86 28.75 -13.07
N SER A 68 -7.58 27.99 -13.89
CA SER A 68 -7.96 28.34 -15.27
C SER A 68 -9.32 29.02 -15.36
#